data_AF-A0A2N0KVQ0-F1
#
_entry.id   AF-A0A2N0KVQ0-F1
#
_cell.length_a   1.000
_cell.length_b   1.000
_cell.length_c   1.000
_cell.angle_alpha   90.00
_cell.angle_beta   90.00
_cell.angle_gamma   90.00
#
_symmetry.space_group_name_H-M   'P 1'
#
loop_
_entity.id
_entity.type
_entity.pdbx_description
1 polymer ?
#
loop_
_entity_poly.entity_id
_entity_poly.type
_entity_poly.pdbx_seq_one_letter_code
_entity_poly.pdbx_strand_id
1 'polypeptide(L)'
;MKLRRFVASAIALSLIAMACQVDLPPTAPPTAGTKLLPPPTVTAEPVEESGHQASEIGHLLDGQEVFATAGCAACHGEEAQGTDFAPGLAGHSIAQVKRQVRAPIGTMTVFPPRENF
;
A
#
# COMPACT_ATOMS: atom_id res chain seq x y z
N MET A 1 50.45 -1.01 -58.60
CA MET A 1 50.41 -2.16 -57.67
C MET A 1 51.31 -1.78 -56.48
N LYS A 2 50.89 -1.56 -55.24
CA LYS A 2 49.83 -2.11 -54.40
C LYS A 2 49.20 -0.99 -53.55
N LEU A 3 47.88 -1.06 -53.44
CA LEU A 3 46.96 -0.16 -52.74
C LEU A 3 46.30 -0.95 -51.62
N ARG A 4 46.56 -0.63 -50.34
CA ARG A 4 45.74 -1.02 -49.16
C ARG A 4 46.10 -0.07 -47.99
N ARG A 5 45.52 1.13 -47.89
CA ARG A 5 44.29 1.47 -47.13
C ARG A 5 44.21 0.80 -45.76
N PHE A 6 44.81 1.42 -44.75
CA PHE A 6 44.43 1.23 -43.34
C PHE A 6 43.32 2.25 -43.03
N VAL A 7 42.11 1.74 -42.85
CA VAL A 7 40.93 2.50 -42.44
C VAL A 7 41.06 2.75 -40.94
N ALA A 8 41.20 4.02 -40.56
CA ALA A 8 41.10 4.46 -39.17
C ALA A 8 39.65 4.27 -38.70
N SER A 9 39.45 3.37 -37.74
CA SER A 9 38.15 3.13 -37.12
C SER A 9 37.95 4.10 -35.96
N ALA A 10 37.33 5.24 -36.25
CA ALA A 10 36.79 6.14 -35.25
C ALA A 10 35.35 5.70 -34.94
N ILE A 11 35.17 4.92 -33.89
CA ILE A 11 33.84 4.57 -33.37
C ILE A 11 33.50 5.60 -32.31
N ALA A 12 32.82 6.67 -32.74
CA ALA A 12 32.01 7.53 -31.90
C ALA A 12 30.53 7.15 -32.11
N LEU A 13 29.69 7.49 -31.10
CA LEU A 13 28.24 7.27 -30.97
C LEU A 13 27.86 5.84 -30.50
N SER A 14 26.98 5.62 -29.53
CA SER A 14 25.93 6.47 -28.98
C SER A 14 25.55 6.01 -27.57
N LEU A 15 25.27 7.00 -26.72
CA LEU A 15 24.52 6.89 -25.47
C LEU A 15 23.17 6.17 -25.70
N ILE A 16 22.90 5.12 -24.93
CA ILE A 16 21.55 4.58 -24.76
C ILE A 16 21.21 4.72 -23.28
N ALA A 17 20.61 5.86 -22.95
CA ALA A 17 19.87 6.07 -21.70
C ALA A 17 18.59 5.22 -21.77
N MET A 18 18.61 4.06 -21.10
CA MET A 18 17.45 3.18 -20.97
C MET A 18 16.54 3.71 -19.86
N ALA A 19 15.74 4.73 -20.18
CA ALA A 19 14.60 5.15 -19.36
C ALA A 19 13.43 4.18 -19.59
N CYS A 20 13.34 3.11 -18.80
CA CYS A 20 12.12 2.32 -18.65
C CYS A 20 11.26 2.91 -17.54
N GLN A 21 10.63 4.07 -17.80
CA GLN A 21 9.52 4.55 -16.98
C GLN A 21 8.25 3.83 -17.44
N VAL A 22 7.85 2.82 -16.68
CA VAL A 22 6.52 2.22 -16.76
C VAL A 22 5.54 3.15 -16.04
N ASP A 23 4.97 4.08 -16.79
CA ASP A 23 3.76 4.82 -16.42
C ASP A 23 2.57 3.83 -16.46
N LEU A 24 2.11 3.36 -15.29
CA LEU A 24 0.79 2.76 -15.17
C LEU A 24 -0.21 3.85 -14.73
N PRO A 25 -1.32 4.05 -15.45
CA PRO A 25 -2.36 4.98 -15.03
C PRO A 25 -3.13 4.44 -13.80
N PRO A 26 -3.65 5.33 -12.93
CA PRO A 26 -4.43 4.94 -11.77
C PRO A 26 -5.78 4.33 -12.20
N THR A 27 -6.06 3.09 -11.77
CA THR A 27 -7.41 2.54 -11.86
C THR A 27 -8.19 2.97 -10.61
N ALA A 28 -9.04 3.97 -10.77
CA ALA A 28 -9.97 4.39 -9.73
C ALA A 28 -11.00 3.28 -9.44
N PRO A 29 -11.38 3.05 -8.17
CA PRO A 29 -12.48 2.14 -7.84
C PRO A 29 -13.84 2.76 -8.20
N PRO A 30 -14.89 1.94 -8.45
CA PRO A 30 -16.23 2.44 -8.71
C PRO A 30 -16.81 3.16 -7.47
N THR A 31 -17.22 4.41 -7.67
CA THR A 31 -17.97 5.21 -6.70
C THR A 31 -19.30 4.54 -6.37
N ALA A 32 -19.33 3.76 -5.29
CA ALA A 32 -20.57 3.29 -4.70
C ALA A 32 -21.23 4.45 -3.94
N GLY A 33 -22.24 5.05 -4.56
CA GLY A 33 -23.08 6.08 -3.97
C GLY A 33 -23.76 5.58 -2.71
N THR A 34 -23.25 6.01 -1.55
CA THR A 34 -23.95 5.84 -0.28
C THR A 34 -24.75 7.10 -0.01
N LYS A 35 -26.07 6.92 0.03
CA LYS A 35 -27.08 7.91 0.35
C LYS A 35 -26.71 8.64 1.65
N LEU A 36 -26.48 9.94 1.54
CA LEU A 36 -26.16 10.85 2.63
C LEU A 36 -27.31 10.86 3.65
N LEU A 37 -27.05 10.38 4.86
CA LEU A 37 -27.88 10.68 6.02
C LEU A 37 -27.51 12.11 6.48
N PRO A 38 -28.48 12.99 6.84
CA PRO A 38 -28.14 14.31 7.32
C PRO A 38 -27.27 14.23 8.58
N PRO A 39 -26.24 15.08 8.73
CA PRO A 39 -25.43 15.12 9.94
C PRO A 39 -26.27 15.56 11.13
N PRO A 40 -26.01 15.05 12.35
CA PRO A 40 -26.58 15.65 13.55
C PRO A 40 -26.10 17.10 13.63
N THR A 41 -27.02 18.03 13.79
CA THR A 41 -26.74 19.43 14.10
C THR A 41 -26.02 19.49 15.44
N VAL A 42 -24.69 19.50 15.40
CA VAL A 42 -23.86 19.83 16.55
C VAL A 42 -23.50 21.30 16.40
N THR A 43 -24.04 22.11 17.31
CA THR A 43 -23.65 23.49 17.54
C THR A 43 -22.13 23.61 17.61
N ALA A 44 -21.57 24.48 16.77
CA ALA A 44 -20.14 24.70 16.62
C ALA A 44 -19.55 25.40 17.86
N GLU A 45 -18.82 24.63 18.66
CA GLU A 45 -17.77 25.13 19.55
C GLU A 45 -16.44 25.03 18.76
N PRO A 46 -15.50 25.98 18.90
CA PRO A 46 -14.36 26.10 17.98
C PRO A 46 -13.41 24.92 18.17
N VAL A 47 -13.33 24.05 17.16
CA VAL A 47 -12.31 23.01 17.05
C VAL A 47 -10.99 23.67 16.67
N GLU A 48 -10.13 23.80 17.68
CA GLU A 48 -8.70 24.10 17.51
C GLU A 48 -8.07 23.08 16.56
N GLU A 49 -7.55 23.60 15.46
CA GLU A 49 -6.78 22.94 14.40
C GLU A 49 -5.52 22.28 14.97
N SER A 50 -5.63 21.07 15.54
CA SER A 50 -4.48 20.29 15.99
C SER A 50 -3.98 19.40 14.86
N GLY A 51 -2.70 19.53 14.52
CA GLY A 51 -2.07 18.95 13.34
C GLY A 51 -2.07 17.42 13.28
N HIS A 52 -2.88 16.87 12.37
CA HIS A 52 -2.96 15.43 12.10
C HIS A 52 -2.22 14.99 10.82
N GLN A 53 -1.53 15.89 10.11
CA GLN A 53 -1.00 15.54 8.77
C GLN A 53 0.40 14.90 8.76
N ALA A 54 1.16 14.95 9.87
CA ALA A 54 2.42 14.24 10.00
C ALA A 54 2.28 12.87 10.71
N SER A 55 1.23 12.70 11.52
CA SER A 55 0.99 11.48 12.30
C SER A 55 0.25 10.39 11.51
N GLU A 56 -0.58 10.78 10.55
CA GLU A 56 -1.37 9.83 9.74
C GLU A 56 -0.48 8.96 8.84
N ILE A 57 0.49 9.55 8.12
CA ILE A 57 1.41 8.80 7.26
C ILE A 57 2.37 7.93 8.08
N GLY A 58 2.82 8.42 9.25
CA GLY A 58 3.62 7.62 10.18
C GLY A 58 2.89 6.35 10.65
N HIS A 59 1.62 6.48 11.05
CA HIS A 59 0.79 5.33 11.43
C HIS A 59 0.54 4.35 10.28
N LEU A 60 0.43 4.83 9.04
CA LEU A 60 0.23 3.98 7.87
C LEU A 60 1.48 3.20 7.48
N LEU A 61 2.65 3.85 7.50
CA LEU A 61 3.94 3.19 7.26
C LEU A 61 4.20 2.11 8.32
N ASP A 62 3.90 2.40 9.59
CA ASP A 62 3.94 1.42 10.68
C ASP A 62 2.96 0.25 10.43
N GLY A 63 1.75 0.54 9.95
CA GLY A 63 0.75 -0.48 9.68
C GLY A 63 1.16 -1.46 8.59
N GLN A 64 1.73 -0.96 7.48
CA GLN A 64 2.21 -1.81 6.38
C GLN A 64 3.43 -2.64 6.79
N GLU A 65 4.38 -2.04 7.53
CA GLU A 65 5.53 -2.77 8.06
C GLU A 65 5.08 -3.87 9.03
N VAL A 66 4.15 -3.57 9.94
CA VAL A 66 3.59 -4.58 10.85
C VAL A 66 2.88 -5.69 10.07
N PHE A 67 2.11 -5.35 9.03
CA PHE A 67 1.43 -6.35 8.21
C PHE A 67 2.41 -7.33 7.55
N ALA A 68 3.52 -6.82 7.01
CA ALA A 68 4.56 -7.65 6.40
C ALA A 68 5.35 -8.46 7.46
N THR A 69 5.87 -7.79 8.48
CA THR A 69 6.78 -8.39 9.48
C THR A 69 6.09 -9.35 10.44
N ALA A 70 4.79 -9.15 10.73
CA ALA A 70 4.00 -10.10 11.51
C ALA A 70 3.57 -11.33 10.69
N GLY A 71 3.88 -11.38 9.39
CA GLY A 71 3.58 -12.51 8.50
C GLY A 71 2.15 -12.55 7.96
N CYS A 72 1.39 -11.46 8.08
CA CYS A 72 -0.01 -11.40 7.61
C CYS A 72 -0.10 -11.64 6.10
N ALA A 73 0.84 -11.06 5.34
CA ALA A 73 0.92 -11.17 3.89
C ALA A 73 1.02 -12.61 3.38
N ALA A 74 1.65 -13.51 4.14
CA ALA A 74 1.84 -14.91 3.74
C ALA A 74 0.51 -15.65 3.49
N CYS A 75 -0.58 -15.19 4.12
CA CYS A 75 -1.91 -15.78 3.98
C CYS A 75 -2.87 -14.82 3.26
N HIS A 76 -2.81 -13.53 3.58
CA HIS A 76 -3.75 -12.52 3.08
C HIS A 76 -3.30 -11.83 1.78
N GLY A 77 -2.12 -12.16 1.25
CA GLY A 77 -1.52 -11.49 0.10
C GLY A 77 -0.75 -10.23 0.49
N GLU A 78 0.25 -9.86 -0.33
CA GLU A 78 1.16 -8.72 -0.07
C GLU A 78 0.44 -7.37 0.13
N GLU A 79 -0.69 -7.18 -0.55
CA GLU A 79 -1.52 -5.97 -0.50
C GLU A 79 -2.83 -6.20 0.26
N ALA A 80 -2.91 -7.27 1.05
CA ALA A 80 -4.12 -7.70 1.75
C ALA A 80 -5.33 -7.97 0.83
N GLN A 81 -5.07 -8.31 -0.43
CA GLN A 81 -6.06 -8.59 -1.48
C GLN A 81 -6.79 -9.94 -1.30
N GLY A 82 -6.27 -10.81 -0.44
CA GLY A 82 -6.75 -12.16 -0.22
C GLY A 82 -6.09 -13.19 -1.13
N THR A 83 -6.24 -14.45 -0.73
CA THR A 83 -5.79 -15.64 -1.46
C THR A 83 -6.86 -16.74 -1.33
N ASP A 84 -6.63 -17.90 -1.93
CA ASP A 84 -7.47 -19.09 -1.68
C ASP A 84 -7.40 -19.56 -0.21
N PHE A 85 -6.38 -19.13 0.54
CA PHE A 85 -6.17 -19.52 1.94
C PHE A 85 -6.82 -18.56 2.94
N ALA A 86 -6.80 -17.25 2.68
CA ALA A 86 -7.36 -16.25 3.59
C ALA A 86 -8.01 -15.07 2.84
N PRO A 87 -9.08 -14.47 3.39
CA PRO A 87 -9.84 -13.42 2.71
C PRO A 87 -9.06 -12.11 2.59
N GLY A 88 -9.42 -11.28 1.62
CA GLY A 88 -8.93 -9.91 1.55
C GLY A 88 -9.47 -9.04 2.69
N LEU A 89 -8.75 -7.98 3.03
CA LEU A 89 -9.14 -7.05 4.11
C LEU A 89 -10.05 -5.91 3.60
N ALA A 90 -10.03 -5.63 2.29
CA ALA A 90 -10.87 -4.62 1.69
C ALA A 90 -12.37 -4.92 1.94
N GLY A 91 -13.13 -3.89 2.33
CA GLY A 91 -14.56 -4.02 2.65
C GLY A 91 -14.87 -4.40 4.10
N HIS A 92 -13.86 -4.67 4.93
CA HIS A 92 -14.03 -4.85 6.37
C HIS A 92 -13.70 -3.57 7.14
N SER A 93 -14.51 -3.27 8.17
CA SER A 93 -14.21 -2.17 9.10
C SER A 93 -13.01 -2.51 9.98
N ILE A 94 -12.31 -1.47 10.45
CA ILE A 94 -11.19 -1.61 11.41
C ILE A 94 -11.62 -2.40 12.66
N ALA A 95 -12.84 -2.20 13.15
CA ALA A 95 -13.37 -2.92 14.30
C ALA A 95 -13.54 -4.43 14.02
N GLN A 96 -13.95 -4.80 12.81
CA GLN A 96 -14.04 -6.22 12.40
C GLN A 96 -12.65 -6.83 12.29
N VAL A 97 -11.71 -6.15 11.60
CA VAL A 97 -10.33 -6.62 11.46
C VAL A 97 -9.66 -6.78 12.82
N LYS A 98 -9.79 -5.79 13.72
CA LYS A 98 -9.21 -5.84 15.07
C LYS A 98 -9.79 -6.97 15.92
N ARG A 99 -11.09 -7.25 15.81
CA ARG A 99 -11.72 -8.38 16.49
C ARG A 99 -11.15 -9.70 15.99
N GLN A 100 -11.07 -9.86 14.68
CA GLN A 100 -10.56 -11.05 14.04
C GLN A 100 -9.08 -11.30 14.41
N VAL A 101 -8.23 -10.27 14.40
CA VAL A 101 -6.82 -10.39 14.80
C VAL A 101 -6.65 -10.86 16.26
N ARG A 102 -7.51 -10.38 17.16
CA ARG A 102 -7.43 -10.69 18.60
C ARG A 102 -8.15 -11.97 19.00
N ALA A 103 -9.18 -12.35 18.25
CA ALA A 103 -10.02 -13.52 18.46
C ALA A 103 -10.31 -14.17 17.09
N PRO A 104 -9.30 -14.82 16.49
CA PRO A 104 -9.39 -15.37 15.15
C PRO A 104 -10.39 -16.53 15.07
N ILE A 105 -11.00 -16.65 13.89
CA ILE A 105 -11.72 -17.84 13.47
C ILE A 105 -10.91 -18.63 12.45
N GLY A 106 -11.08 -19.96 12.43
CA GLY A 106 -10.42 -20.85 11.49
C GLY A 106 -8.96 -21.12 11.86
N THR A 107 -8.08 -21.09 10.86
CA THR A 107 -6.65 -21.41 10.98
C THR A 107 -5.77 -20.20 11.27
N MET A 108 -6.34 -19.00 11.33
CA MET A 108 -5.61 -17.78 11.62
C MET A 108 -5.10 -17.79 13.07
N THR A 109 -3.82 -17.51 13.27
CA THR A 109 -3.20 -17.53 14.59
C THR A 109 -3.68 -16.37 15.46
N VAL A 110 -3.59 -16.52 16.79
CA VAL A 110 -3.91 -15.46 17.74
C VAL A 110 -2.76 -14.46 17.78
N PHE A 111 -3.04 -13.19 17.53
CA PHE A 111 -2.08 -12.09 17.70
C PHE A 111 -2.44 -11.30 18.97
N PRO A 112 -1.80 -11.61 20.12
CA PRO A 112 -2.07 -10.87 21.34
C PRO A 112 -1.65 -9.39 21.19
N PRO A 113 -2.25 -8.48 21.97
CA PRO A 113 -1.76 -7.10 22.01
C PRO A 113 -0.28 -7.11 22.38
N ARG A 114 0.53 -6.24 21.75
CA ARG A 114 1.94 -6.12 22.10
C ARG A 114 2.06 -5.64 23.53
N GLU A 115 2.59 -6.52 24.39
CA GLU A 115 2.81 -6.26 25.81
C GLU A 115 4.17 -5.57 25.94
N ASN A 116 4.18 -4.24 25.84
CA ASN A 116 5.33 -3.34 26.05
C ASN A 116 6.48 -3.48 25.02
N PHE A 117 7.02 -2.33 24.59
CA PHE A 117 8.28 -2.23 23.87
C PHE A 117 9.47 -2.37 24.83
#